data_AF-A0A370AT68-F1
#
_entry.id   AF-A0A370AT68-F1
#
_cell.length_a   1.000
_cell.length_b   1.000
_cell.length_c   1.000
_cell.angle_alpha   90.00
_cell.angle_beta   90.00
_cell.angle_gamma   90.00
#
_symmetry.space_group_name_H-M   'P 1'
#
loop_
_entity.id
_entity.type
_entity.pdbx_description
1 polymer ?
#
loop_
_entity_poly.entity_id
_entity_poly.type
_entity_poly.pdbx_seq_one_letter_code
_entity_poly.pdbx_strand_id
1 'polypeptide(L)'
;MILTVKKFLTNKDNDYESMTSRVGQMRIFLEHILAGRVPNEKYSQDSLLQYCRSLVEGQRDGMEGLDAGSWSVSPSPLEIAEDDKNDYHFFPTYIALATLVFCGEKDSRVKDIPGYDDALKKGFSFAVSSELNGYGFNSLFQQMEAVLILGSGGCPRYLVSNPDSGPVMISRLKELGNDFQQRLDKDDTILSFGGDYKRQFTLACKLLEPLMEKSV
;
A
#
# COMPACT_ATOMS: atom_id res chain seq x y z
N MET A 1 -20.40 -5.86 -9.99
CA MET A 1 -20.96 -5.19 -8.79
C MET A 1 -20.03 -4.02 -8.47
N ILE A 2 -20.51 -2.78 -8.35
CA ILE A 2 -19.65 -1.65 -7.94
C ILE A 2 -19.59 -1.67 -6.41
N LEU A 3 -18.41 -1.95 -5.86
CA LEU A 3 -18.15 -1.91 -4.43
C LEU A 3 -18.29 -0.48 -3.90
N THR A 4 -19.13 -0.28 -2.88
CA THR A 4 -19.38 1.03 -2.26
C THR A 4 -18.75 1.05 -0.87
N VAL A 5 -17.43 1.15 -0.81
CA VAL A 5 -16.71 1.27 0.47
C VAL A 5 -16.91 2.68 1.01
N LYS A 6 -17.70 2.83 2.08
CA LYS A 6 -18.00 4.15 2.67
C LYS A 6 -16.99 4.58 3.73
N LYS A 7 -16.43 3.61 4.46
CA LYS A 7 -15.55 3.85 5.60
C LYS A 7 -14.51 2.73 5.73
N PHE A 8 -13.29 3.07 6.10
CA PHE A 8 -12.34 2.10 6.63
C PHE A 8 -12.78 1.63 8.03
N LEU A 9 -12.66 0.32 8.28
CA LEU A 9 -13.03 -0.31 9.53
C LEU A 9 -12.05 -1.45 9.84
N THR A 10 -11.65 -1.53 11.10
CA THR A 10 -11.08 -2.75 11.68
C THR A 10 -12.20 -3.77 11.90
N ASN A 11 -11.88 -5.05 11.78
CA ASN A 11 -12.83 -6.12 12.06
C ASN A 11 -13.21 -6.19 13.55
N LYS A 12 -14.31 -6.89 13.86
CA LYS A 12 -14.75 -7.09 15.25
C LYS A 12 -13.95 -8.18 15.96
N ASP A 13 -13.51 -9.17 15.20
CA ASP A 13 -12.75 -10.34 15.60
C ASP A 13 -11.69 -10.66 14.54
N ASN A 14 -10.78 -11.58 14.87
CA ASN A 14 -9.79 -12.13 13.95
C ASN A 14 -10.37 -13.27 13.10
N ASP A 15 -11.60 -13.11 12.61
CA ASP A 15 -12.17 -14.03 11.62
C ASP A 15 -11.45 -13.85 10.27
N TYR A 16 -10.70 -14.87 9.85
CA TYR A 16 -9.87 -14.86 8.65
C TYR A 16 -10.66 -14.56 7.37
N GLU A 17 -11.87 -15.12 7.24
CA GLU A 17 -12.73 -14.86 6.08
C GLU A 17 -13.13 -13.37 6.03
N SER A 18 -13.57 -12.81 7.15
CA SER A 18 -13.95 -11.41 7.25
C SER A 18 -12.76 -10.47 7.02
N MET A 19 -11.57 -10.80 7.54
CA MET A 19 -10.37 -9.98 7.36
C MET A 19 -9.92 -10.01 5.89
N THR A 20 -9.84 -11.20 5.31
CA THR A 20 -9.50 -11.40 3.89
C THR A 20 -10.47 -10.66 2.97
N SER A 21 -11.77 -10.78 3.25
CA SER A 21 -12.82 -10.03 2.55
C SER A 21 -12.61 -8.52 2.67
N ARG A 22 -12.24 -8.01 3.85
CA ARG A 22 -11.95 -6.58 4.05
C ARG A 22 -10.80 -6.10 3.17
N VAL A 23 -9.66 -6.79 3.21
CA VAL A 23 -8.47 -6.43 2.43
C VAL A 23 -8.75 -6.52 0.94
N GLY A 24 -9.46 -7.57 0.51
CA GLY A 24 -9.93 -7.71 -0.87
C GLY A 24 -10.83 -6.57 -1.31
N GLN A 25 -11.76 -6.12 -0.46
CA GLN A 25 -12.61 -4.95 -0.75
C GLN A 25 -11.80 -3.66 -0.88
N MET A 26 -10.80 -3.44 -0.02
CA MET A 26 -9.91 -2.28 -0.12
C MET A 26 -9.13 -2.30 -1.44
N ARG A 27 -8.57 -3.45 -1.81
CA ARG A 27 -7.82 -3.63 -3.06
C ARG A 27 -8.69 -3.37 -4.29
N ILE A 28 -9.85 -4.04 -4.38
CA ILE A 28 -10.78 -3.84 -5.50
C ILE A 28 -11.19 -2.37 -5.59
N PHE A 29 -11.43 -1.71 -4.44
CA PHE A 29 -11.80 -0.31 -4.44
C PHE A 29 -10.67 0.60 -4.97
N LEU A 30 -9.42 0.36 -4.55
CA LEU A 30 -8.24 1.05 -5.12
C LEU A 30 -8.14 0.83 -6.63
N GLU A 31 -8.29 -0.40 -7.12
CA GLU A 31 -8.27 -0.69 -8.56
C GLU A 31 -9.35 0.08 -9.34
N HIS A 32 -10.55 0.19 -8.76
CA HIS A 32 -11.64 0.97 -9.35
C HIS A 32 -11.34 2.47 -9.37
N ILE A 33 -10.69 3.02 -8.35
CA ILE A 33 -10.21 4.41 -8.31
C ILE A 33 -9.16 4.63 -9.41
N LEU A 34 -8.13 3.78 -9.45
CA LEU A 34 -7.02 3.88 -10.40
C LEU A 34 -7.48 3.75 -11.86
N ALA A 35 -8.48 2.92 -12.11
CA ALA A 35 -9.08 2.74 -13.43
C ALA A 35 -10.06 3.87 -13.83
N GLY A 36 -10.24 4.91 -13.00
CA GLY A 36 -11.18 6.00 -13.26
C GLY A 36 -12.65 5.56 -13.23
N ARG A 37 -12.96 4.41 -12.61
CA ARG A 37 -14.33 3.92 -12.44
C ARG A 37 -15.00 4.53 -11.21
N VAL A 38 -14.22 5.10 -10.28
CA VAL A 38 -14.67 5.87 -9.11
C VAL A 38 -13.90 7.20 -9.12
N PRO A 39 -14.58 8.35 -8.95
CA PRO A 39 -16.02 8.54 -8.73
C PRO A 39 -16.90 8.18 -9.95
N ASN A 40 -18.20 7.94 -9.71
CA ASN A 40 -19.24 7.71 -10.73
C ASN A 40 -20.64 8.10 -10.18
N GLU A 41 -21.71 7.90 -10.95
CA GLU A 41 -23.09 8.22 -10.54
C GLU A 41 -23.55 7.58 -9.22
N LYS A 42 -23.02 6.39 -8.89
CA LYS A 42 -23.36 5.64 -7.67
C LYS A 42 -22.38 5.90 -6.51
N TYR A 43 -21.26 6.57 -6.78
CA TYR A 43 -20.23 6.86 -5.79
C TYR A 43 -19.59 8.20 -6.12
N SER A 44 -20.09 9.25 -5.47
CA SER A 44 -19.69 10.63 -5.74
C SER A 44 -18.26 10.94 -5.30
N GLN A 45 -17.73 12.06 -5.80
CA GLN A 45 -16.45 12.60 -5.32
C GLN A 45 -16.48 12.86 -3.80
N ASP A 46 -17.60 13.32 -3.25
CA ASP A 46 -17.74 13.56 -1.81
C ASP A 46 -17.74 12.25 -1.01
N SER A 47 -18.26 11.16 -1.59
CA SER A 47 -18.17 9.83 -0.97
C SER A 47 -16.71 9.36 -0.92
N LEU A 48 -15.93 9.63 -1.98
CA LEU A 48 -14.50 9.31 -2.02
C LEU A 48 -13.71 10.15 -1.00
N LEU A 49 -14.05 11.43 -0.86
CA LEU A 49 -13.48 12.31 0.16
C LEU A 49 -13.80 11.81 1.57
N GLN A 50 -15.04 11.36 1.83
CA GLN A 50 -15.42 10.75 3.11
C GLN A 50 -14.65 9.47 3.39
N TYR A 51 -14.43 8.63 2.37
CA TYR A 51 -13.60 7.44 2.54
C TYR A 51 -12.15 7.79 2.88
N CYS A 52 -11.55 8.76 2.17
CA CYS A 52 -10.20 9.24 2.48
C CYS A 52 -10.11 9.79 3.91
N ARG A 53 -11.11 10.57 4.35
CA ARG A 53 -11.20 11.05 5.73
C ARG A 53 -11.24 9.90 6.72
N SER A 54 -12.01 8.86 6.42
CA SER A 54 -12.06 7.68 7.29
C SER A 54 -10.77 6.87 7.35
N LEU A 55 -9.93 6.93 6.31
CA LEU A 55 -8.59 6.37 6.38
C LEU A 55 -7.73 7.19 7.34
N VAL A 56 -7.68 8.52 7.18
CA VAL A 56 -6.90 9.38 8.08
C VAL A 56 -7.33 9.21 9.54
N GLU A 57 -8.64 9.26 9.82
CA GLU A 57 -9.19 9.10 11.18
C GLU A 57 -9.10 7.66 11.71
N GLY A 58 -8.97 6.67 10.82
CA GLY A 58 -8.97 5.25 11.16
C GLY A 58 -7.57 4.64 11.29
N GLN A 59 -6.50 5.41 11.07
CA GLN A 59 -5.13 4.94 11.29
C GLN A 59 -4.90 4.68 12.78
N ARG A 60 -4.17 3.60 13.10
CA ARG A 60 -3.89 3.25 14.51
C ARG A 60 -2.74 4.07 15.06
N ASP A 61 -2.88 4.53 16.30
CA ASP A 61 -1.81 5.12 17.11
C ASP A 61 -0.85 4.09 17.74
N GLY A 62 -0.95 2.82 17.32
CA GLY A 62 -0.18 1.70 17.83
C GLY A 62 -0.92 0.95 18.93
N MET A 63 -0.54 -0.31 19.13
CA MET A 63 -1.06 -1.17 20.20
C MET A 63 -0.08 -2.30 20.49
N GLU A 64 -0.35 -3.08 21.54
CA GLU A 64 0.49 -4.25 21.83
C GLU A 64 0.57 -5.19 20.62
N GLY A 65 1.80 -5.54 20.20
CA GLY A 65 2.05 -6.37 19.03
C GLY A 65 2.03 -5.64 17.68
N LEU A 66 1.79 -4.32 17.63
CA LEU A 66 1.76 -3.58 16.37
C LEU A 66 2.11 -2.09 16.52
N ASP A 67 3.12 -1.65 15.77
CA ASP A 67 3.54 -0.24 15.77
C ASP A 67 2.44 0.72 15.26
N ALA A 68 2.60 1.99 15.62
CA ALA A 68 1.73 3.07 15.16
C ALA A 68 1.83 3.28 13.64
N GLY A 69 0.75 3.78 13.03
CA GLY A 69 0.69 4.14 11.62
C GLY A 69 0.06 3.10 10.69
N SER A 70 -0.37 1.96 11.24
CA SER A 70 -0.99 0.90 10.44
C SER A 70 -2.47 1.17 10.12
N TRP A 71 -2.92 0.60 8.99
CA TRP A 71 -4.33 0.37 8.67
C TRP A 71 -4.69 -1.11 8.81
N SER A 72 -4.16 -1.76 9.84
CA SER A 72 -4.46 -3.17 10.12
C SER A 72 -5.97 -3.42 10.20
N VAL A 73 -6.42 -4.52 9.60
CA VAL A 73 -7.82 -4.96 9.68
C VAL A 73 -8.08 -5.88 10.87
N SER A 74 -7.02 -6.40 11.50
CA SER A 74 -7.10 -7.32 12.65
C SER A 74 -7.31 -6.57 13.96
N PRO A 75 -8.38 -6.82 14.74
CA PRO A 75 -8.58 -6.16 16.03
C PRO A 75 -7.54 -6.53 17.09
N SER A 76 -6.96 -7.73 17.03
CA SER A 76 -5.96 -8.20 18.00
C SER A 76 -4.69 -8.70 17.28
N PRO A 77 -3.69 -7.83 17.04
CA PRO A 77 -2.50 -8.18 16.25
C PRO A 77 -1.65 -9.32 16.81
N LEU A 78 -1.65 -9.52 18.13
CA LEU A 78 -0.92 -10.61 18.78
C LEU A 78 -1.44 -12.01 18.45
N GLU A 79 -2.68 -12.11 17.97
CA GLU A 79 -3.32 -13.37 17.62
C GLU A 79 -3.18 -13.72 16.13
N ILE A 80 -2.54 -12.85 15.35
CA ILE A 80 -2.25 -13.08 13.93
C ILE A 80 -0.95 -13.87 13.83
N ALA A 81 -0.99 -14.97 13.06
CA ALA A 81 0.20 -15.75 12.77
C ALA A 81 1.24 -14.91 12.01
N GLU A 82 2.52 -15.22 12.19
CA GLU A 82 3.62 -14.41 11.63
C GLU A 82 3.54 -14.25 10.12
N ASP A 83 3.19 -15.33 9.41
CA ASP A 83 3.02 -15.39 7.96
C ASP A 83 1.81 -14.59 7.45
N ASP A 84 0.79 -14.42 8.29
CA ASP A 84 -0.44 -13.69 7.98
C ASP A 84 -0.36 -12.18 8.30
N LYS A 85 0.69 -11.74 9.02
CA LYS A 85 0.89 -10.32 9.34
C LYS A 85 0.93 -9.45 8.08
N ASN A 86 1.53 -9.95 7.01
CA ASN A 86 1.57 -9.23 5.74
C ASN A 86 0.18 -8.98 5.17
N ASP A 87 -0.68 -10.00 5.21
CA ASP A 87 -2.02 -9.93 4.64
C ASP A 87 -2.94 -9.00 5.43
N TYR A 88 -2.79 -8.95 6.77
CA TYR A 88 -3.74 -8.25 7.63
C TYR A 88 -3.22 -6.96 8.27
N HIS A 89 -1.92 -6.68 8.23
CA HIS A 89 -1.33 -5.43 8.74
C HIS A 89 -0.69 -4.59 7.63
N PHE A 90 0.15 -5.21 6.80
CA PHE A 90 0.98 -4.47 5.84
C PHE A 90 0.25 -4.17 4.53
N PHE A 91 -0.38 -5.15 3.87
CA PHE A 91 -1.13 -4.91 2.64
C PHE A 91 -2.26 -3.87 2.79
N PRO A 92 -3.08 -3.89 3.85
CA PRO A 92 -4.05 -2.83 4.09
C PRO A 92 -3.41 -1.44 4.20
N THR A 93 -2.23 -1.36 4.82
CA THR A 93 -1.46 -0.12 4.96
C THR A 93 -0.93 0.36 3.60
N TYR A 94 -0.38 -0.54 2.77
CA TYR A 94 0.05 -0.19 1.41
C TYR A 94 -1.11 0.34 0.56
N ILE A 95 -2.29 -0.29 0.66
CA ILE A 95 -3.50 0.11 -0.07
C ILE A 95 -4.01 1.47 0.43
N ALA A 96 -4.01 1.71 1.74
CA ALA A 96 -4.42 2.99 2.32
C ALA A 96 -3.50 4.13 1.88
N LEU A 97 -2.18 3.94 1.93
CA LEU A 97 -1.19 4.89 1.43
C LEU A 97 -1.39 5.20 -0.05
N ALA A 98 -1.50 4.17 -0.88
CA ALA A 98 -1.72 4.31 -2.32
C ALA A 98 -3.01 5.09 -2.63
N THR A 99 -4.08 4.83 -1.86
CA THR A 99 -5.36 5.53 -2.00
C THR A 99 -5.24 7.00 -1.61
N LEU A 100 -4.69 7.30 -0.43
CA LEU A 100 -4.57 8.68 0.07
C LEU A 100 -3.68 9.54 -0.82
N VAL A 101 -2.56 9.00 -1.30
CA VAL A 101 -1.66 9.71 -2.22
C VAL A 101 -2.37 9.96 -3.56
N PHE A 102 -2.94 8.92 -4.18
CA PHE A 102 -3.59 9.07 -5.48
C PHE A 102 -4.75 10.07 -5.43
N CYS A 103 -5.62 9.95 -4.42
CA CYS A 103 -6.75 10.85 -4.26
C CYS A 103 -6.30 12.28 -3.94
N GLY A 104 -5.26 12.47 -3.13
CA GLY A 104 -4.68 13.79 -2.84
C GLY A 104 -4.13 14.51 -4.06
N GLU A 105 -3.56 13.76 -5.02
CA GLU A 105 -3.10 14.32 -6.30
C GLU A 105 -4.24 14.68 -7.25
N LYS A 106 -5.41 14.07 -7.09
CA LYS A 106 -6.59 14.30 -7.96
C LYS A 106 -7.59 15.31 -7.39
N ASP A 107 -7.65 15.46 -6.07
CA ASP A 107 -8.57 16.35 -5.37
C ASP A 107 -7.87 16.95 -4.16
N SER A 108 -7.58 18.26 -4.22
CA SER A 108 -6.85 18.97 -3.17
C SER A 108 -7.58 18.94 -1.82
N ARG A 109 -8.91 18.78 -1.80
CA ARG A 109 -9.68 18.67 -0.55
C ARG A 109 -9.28 17.47 0.30
N VAL A 110 -8.68 16.44 -0.31
CA VAL A 110 -8.14 15.28 0.40
C VAL A 110 -6.90 15.68 1.21
N LYS A 111 -6.04 16.55 0.67
CA LYS A 111 -4.87 17.08 1.38
C LYS A 111 -5.26 18.01 2.54
N ASP A 112 -6.44 18.64 2.45
CA ASP A 112 -7.00 19.49 3.51
C ASP A 112 -7.63 18.70 4.67
N ILE A 113 -7.66 17.36 4.61
CA ILE A 113 -8.16 16.54 5.72
C ILE A 113 -7.23 16.71 6.94
N PRO A 114 -7.76 17.08 8.12
CA PRO A 114 -6.94 17.20 9.33
C PRO A 114 -6.17 15.91 9.63
N GLY A 115 -4.85 16.02 9.77
CA GLY A 115 -3.96 14.88 10.02
C GLY A 115 -3.48 14.12 8.78
N TYR A 116 -3.81 14.57 7.55
CA TYR A 116 -3.41 13.90 6.32
C TYR A 116 -1.89 13.65 6.22
N ASP A 117 -1.08 14.71 6.39
CA ASP A 117 0.39 14.60 6.28
C ASP A 117 1.00 13.71 7.37
N ASP A 118 0.48 13.81 8.60
CA ASP A 118 0.91 12.98 9.73
C ASP A 118 0.55 11.51 9.48
N ALA A 119 -0.64 11.25 8.95
CA ALA A 119 -1.07 9.91 8.61
C ALA A 119 -0.20 9.27 7.52
N LEU A 120 0.17 10.04 6.48
CA LEU A 120 1.11 9.54 5.47
C LEU A 120 2.48 9.24 6.08
N LYS A 121 3.03 10.12 6.92
CA LYS A 121 4.32 9.92 7.60
C LYS A 121 4.35 8.66 8.44
N LYS A 122 3.37 8.52 9.35
CA LYS A 122 3.21 7.34 10.19
C LYS A 122 3.00 6.08 9.35
N GLY A 123 2.20 6.19 8.29
CA GLY A 123 1.92 5.10 7.37
C GLY A 123 3.15 4.59 6.64
N PHE A 124 3.97 5.48 6.07
CA PHE A 124 5.23 5.11 5.44
C PHE A 124 6.23 4.54 6.44
N SER A 125 6.28 5.08 7.66
CA SER A 125 7.13 4.55 8.74
C SER A 125 6.71 3.13 9.13
N PHE A 126 5.41 2.87 9.28
CA PHE A 126 4.89 1.54 9.57
C PHE A 126 5.16 0.58 8.39
N ALA A 127 4.86 1.01 7.17
CA ALA A 127 5.02 0.18 5.97
C ALA A 127 6.45 -0.32 5.78
N VAL A 128 7.46 0.46 6.19
CA VAL A 128 8.87 0.06 6.09
C VAL A 128 9.42 -0.60 7.35
N SER A 129 8.63 -0.78 8.42
CA SER A 129 9.12 -1.43 9.66
C SER A 129 9.44 -2.91 9.47
N SER A 130 8.80 -3.56 8.49
CA SER A 130 9.16 -4.90 8.02
C SER A 130 10.19 -4.90 6.88
N GLU A 131 10.76 -3.73 6.56
CA GLU A 131 11.59 -3.49 5.36
C GLU A 131 10.89 -3.90 4.05
N LEU A 132 9.55 -3.85 4.02
CA LEU A 132 8.74 -4.42 2.93
C LEU A 132 9.01 -5.90 2.66
N ASN A 133 9.62 -6.62 3.60
CA ASN A 133 9.95 -8.02 3.43
C ASN A 133 8.68 -8.87 3.44
N GLY A 134 8.66 -9.85 2.55
CA GLY A 134 7.66 -10.89 2.60
C GLY A 134 8.06 -12.04 3.53
N TYR A 135 7.12 -12.92 3.86
CA TYR A 135 7.38 -14.09 4.71
C TYR A 135 7.54 -15.37 3.88
N GLY A 136 8.48 -16.21 4.30
CA GLY A 136 8.68 -17.56 3.75
C GLY A 136 8.94 -17.61 2.24
N PHE A 137 8.38 -18.63 1.58
CA PHE A 137 8.55 -18.88 0.14
C PHE A 137 7.94 -17.80 -0.76
N ASN A 138 7.04 -16.97 -0.21
CA ASN A 138 6.32 -15.91 -0.92
C ASN A 138 7.03 -14.55 -0.83
N SER A 139 8.20 -14.49 -0.19
CA SER A 139 8.80 -13.24 0.25
C SER A 139 9.00 -12.21 -0.87
N LEU A 140 9.62 -12.65 -1.96
CA LEU A 140 9.89 -11.83 -3.14
C LEU A 140 8.61 -11.46 -3.90
N PHE A 141 7.62 -12.35 -3.94
CA PHE A 141 6.32 -12.06 -4.54
C PHE A 141 5.61 -10.94 -3.78
N GLN A 142 5.57 -11.02 -2.44
CA GLN A 142 4.96 -10.01 -1.58
C GLN A 142 5.69 -8.65 -1.65
N GLN A 143 7.03 -8.66 -1.71
CA GLN A 143 7.84 -7.45 -1.94
C GLN A 143 7.46 -6.75 -3.26
N MET A 144 7.41 -7.52 -4.35
CA MET A 144 7.00 -7.01 -5.66
C MET A 144 5.57 -6.48 -5.63
N GLU A 145 4.65 -7.18 -4.97
CA GLU A 145 3.27 -6.76 -4.85
C GLU A 145 3.11 -5.45 -4.05
N ALA A 146 3.85 -5.29 -2.94
CA ALA A 146 3.88 -4.06 -2.18
C ALA A 146 4.33 -2.87 -3.04
N VAL A 147 5.40 -3.06 -3.83
CA VAL A 147 5.90 -2.03 -4.77
C VAL A 147 4.86 -1.70 -5.83
N LEU A 148 4.17 -2.70 -6.40
CA LEU A 148 3.14 -2.48 -7.41
C LEU A 148 1.96 -1.67 -6.84
N ILE A 149 1.52 -1.95 -5.60
CA ILE A 149 0.43 -1.21 -4.95
C ILE A 149 0.85 0.25 -4.69
N LEU A 150 1.97 0.46 -3.99
CA LEU A 150 2.48 1.79 -3.65
C LEU A 150 2.78 2.61 -4.92
N GLY A 151 3.44 1.97 -5.89
CA GLY A 151 3.77 2.57 -7.18
C GLY A 151 2.53 3.01 -7.96
N SER A 152 1.50 2.17 -8.02
CA SER A 152 0.27 2.48 -8.75
C SER A 152 -0.50 3.65 -8.14
N GLY A 153 -0.44 3.82 -6.81
CA GLY A 153 -0.97 5.00 -6.12
C GLY A 153 -0.16 6.28 -6.32
N GLY A 154 1.05 6.18 -6.88
CA GLY A 154 1.95 7.31 -7.08
C GLY A 154 2.84 7.65 -5.87
N CYS A 155 2.92 6.77 -4.87
CA CYS A 155 3.74 6.99 -3.67
C CYS A 155 5.21 7.33 -3.97
N PRO A 156 5.90 6.70 -4.94
CA PRO A 156 7.27 7.08 -5.29
C PRO A 156 7.41 8.55 -5.70
N ARG A 157 6.52 9.07 -6.56
CA ARG A 157 6.53 10.49 -6.97
C ARG A 157 6.20 11.43 -5.81
N TYR A 158 5.25 11.02 -4.97
CA TYR A 158 4.90 11.77 -3.77
C TYR A 158 6.11 11.91 -2.84
N LEU A 159 6.85 10.81 -2.60
CA LEU A 159 8.03 10.79 -1.74
C LEU A 159 9.18 11.61 -2.31
N VAL A 160 9.40 11.61 -3.63
CA VAL A 160 10.40 12.52 -4.26
C VAL A 160 10.05 13.99 -3.98
N SER A 161 8.77 14.35 -4.03
CA SER A 161 8.32 15.72 -3.81
C SER A 161 8.25 16.08 -2.32
N ASN A 162 8.19 15.09 -1.43
CA ASN A 162 8.03 15.25 0.01
C ASN A 162 8.96 14.29 0.77
N PRO A 163 10.30 14.44 0.66
CA PRO A 163 11.25 13.45 1.16
C PRO A 163 11.16 13.20 2.67
N ASP A 164 10.80 14.24 3.43
CA ASP A 164 10.60 14.16 4.88
C ASP A 164 9.38 13.32 5.29
N SER A 165 8.52 12.94 4.34
CA SER A 165 7.38 12.06 4.60
C SER A 165 7.77 10.60 4.82
N GLY A 166 8.97 10.18 4.38
CA GLY A 166 9.37 8.78 4.48
C GLY A 166 10.78 8.51 3.95
N PRO A 167 11.85 9.07 4.55
CA PRO A 167 13.22 8.93 4.07
C PRO A 167 13.70 7.46 4.05
N VAL A 168 13.28 6.66 5.03
CA VAL A 168 13.58 5.22 5.09
C VAL A 168 12.84 4.46 3.98
N MET A 169 11.57 4.81 3.74
CA MET A 169 10.77 4.24 2.65
C MET A 169 11.41 4.55 1.28
N ILE A 170 11.89 5.77 1.06
CA ILE A 170 12.61 6.15 -0.17
C ILE A 170 13.80 5.24 -0.41
N SER A 171 14.65 5.08 0.62
CA SER A 171 15.85 4.25 0.54
C SER A 171 15.50 2.81 0.20
N ARG A 172 14.49 2.25 0.89
CA ARG A 172 14.07 0.87 0.68
C ARG A 172 13.46 0.63 -0.70
N LEU A 173 12.62 1.54 -1.18
CA LEU A 173 12.05 1.44 -2.53
C LEU A 173 13.13 1.55 -3.61
N LYS A 174 14.16 2.37 -3.40
CA LYS A 174 15.30 2.47 -4.32
C LYS A 174 16.10 1.16 -4.38
N GLU A 175 16.38 0.55 -3.23
CA GLU A 175 17.02 -0.77 -3.15
C GLU A 175 16.22 -1.83 -3.90
N LEU A 176 14.92 -1.94 -3.65
CA LEU A 176 14.04 -2.88 -4.34
C LEU A 176 14.01 -2.65 -5.86
N GLY A 177 13.99 -1.39 -6.30
CA GLY A 177 14.08 -1.05 -7.72
C GLY A 177 15.38 -1.55 -8.36
N ASN A 178 16.51 -1.38 -7.68
CA ASN A 178 17.80 -1.89 -8.15
C ASN A 178 17.83 -3.43 -8.17
N ASP A 179 17.29 -4.09 -7.14
CA ASP A 179 17.23 -5.55 -7.08
C ASP A 179 16.36 -6.12 -8.20
N PHE A 180 15.20 -5.52 -8.46
CA PHE A 180 14.32 -5.91 -9.56
C PHE A 180 14.97 -5.69 -10.92
N GLN A 181 15.70 -4.58 -11.12
CA GLN A 181 16.44 -4.33 -12.35
C GLN A 181 17.53 -5.38 -12.56
N GLN A 182 18.31 -5.70 -11.53
CA GLN A 182 19.34 -6.74 -11.62
C GLN A 182 18.77 -8.11 -11.97
N ARG A 183 17.57 -8.44 -11.46
CA ARG A 183 16.87 -9.68 -11.82
C ARG A 183 16.47 -9.70 -13.29
N LEU A 184 15.93 -8.59 -13.80
CA LEU A 184 15.60 -8.46 -15.23
C LEU A 184 16.85 -8.62 -16.11
N ASP A 185 17.96 -7.99 -15.72
CA ASP A 185 19.22 -8.04 -16.48
C ASP A 185 19.82 -9.46 -16.52
N LYS A 186 19.60 -10.25 -15.46
CA LYS A 186 20.06 -11.65 -15.36
C LYS A 186 19.05 -12.68 -15.89
N ASP A 187 17.88 -12.23 -16.37
CA ASP A 187 16.72 -13.07 -16.70
C ASP A 187 16.28 -13.99 -15.54
N ASP A 188 16.54 -13.56 -14.29
CA ASP A 188 16.14 -14.23 -13.04
C ASP A 188 14.73 -13.79 -12.62
N THR A 189 13.76 -14.09 -13.47
CA THR A 189 12.36 -13.63 -13.34
C THR A 189 11.38 -14.71 -12.91
N ILE A 190 11.84 -15.95 -12.75
CA ILE A 190 11.03 -17.09 -12.32
C ILE A 190 11.08 -17.20 -10.79
N LEU A 191 9.93 -17.15 -10.13
CA LEU A 191 9.84 -17.26 -8.67
C LEU A 191 9.58 -18.71 -8.21
N SER A 192 9.54 -18.93 -6.89
CA SER A 192 9.42 -20.23 -6.22
C SER A 192 8.29 -21.14 -6.73
N PHE A 193 7.21 -20.58 -7.30
CA PHE A 193 6.08 -21.33 -7.86
C PHE A 193 6.18 -21.57 -9.38
N GLY A 194 7.32 -21.26 -10.00
CA GLY A 194 7.55 -21.46 -11.43
C GLY A 194 6.90 -20.43 -12.36
N GLY A 195 6.20 -19.43 -11.82
CA GLY A 195 5.67 -18.32 -12.61
C GLY A 195 6.79 -17.39 -13.08
N ASP A 196 6.73 -16.94 -14.33
CA ASP A 196 7.59 -15.87 -14.87
C ASP A 196 6.96 -14.50 -14.60
N TYR A 197 7.66 -13.68 -13.81
CA TYR A 197 7.22 -12.37 -13.36
C TYR A 197 7.94 -11.21 -14.07
N LYS A 198 8.56 -11.46 -15.23
CA LYS A 198 9.28 -10.43 -16.01
C LYS A 198 8.46 -9.16 -16.24
N ARG A 199 7.16 -9.30 -16.52
CA ARG A 199 6.24 -8.16 -16.72
C ARG A 199 6.05 -7.35 -15.45
N GLN A 200 5.90 -8.02 -14.31
CA GLN A 200 5.67 -7.40 -13.01
C GLN A 200 6.93 -6.70 -12.52
N PHE A 201 8.11 -7.32 -12.68
CA PHE A 201 9.39 -6.64 -12.41
C PHE A 201 9.58 -5.41 -13.30
N THR A 202 9.32 -5.53 -14.60
CA THR A 202 9.42 -4.38 -15.53
C THR A 202 8.48 -3.25 -15.10
N LEU A 203 7.24 -3.58 -14.71
CA LEU A 203 6.28 -2.61 -14.23
C LEU A 203 6.72 -1.97 -12.90
N ALA A 204 7.24 -2.76 -11.98
CA ALA A 204 7.76 -2.28 -10.70
C ALA A 204 8.92 -1.30 -10.91
N CYS A 205 9.93 -1.63 -11.73
CA CYS A 205 11.01 -0.71 -12.08
C CYS A 205 10.49 0.60 -12.68
N LYS A 206 9.52 0.52 -13.60
CA LYS A 206 8.89 1.72 -14.19
C LYS A 206 8.18 2.60 -13.15
N LEU A 207 7.49 1.99 -12.19
CA LEU A 207 6.80 2.73 -11.12
C LEU A 207 7.80 3.37 -10.14
N LEU A 208 8.97 2.76 -9.98
CA LEU A 208 10.07 3.22 -9.12
C LEU A 208 11.07 4.16 -9.81
N GLU A 209 10.97 4.34 -11.13
CA GLU A 209 11.82 5.26 -11.91
C GLU A 209 12.06 6.64 -11.26
N PRO A 210 11.05 7.30 -10.61
CA PRO A 210 11.29 8.59 -9.94
C PRO A 210 12.32 8.55 -8.81
N LEU A 211 12.53 7.38 -8.19
CA LEU A 211 13.46 7.17 -7.06
C LEU A 211 14.79 6.57 -7.51
N MET A 212 14.80 5.91 -8.66
CA MET A 212 16.00 5.28 -9.21
C MET A 212 16.88 6.35 -9.87
N GLU A 213 18.18 6.28 -9.63
CA GLU A 213 19.11 7.13 -10.36
C GLU A 213 19.07 6.72 -11.83
N LYS A 214 18.92 7.71 -12.73
CA LYS A 214 19.19 7.45 -14.14
C LYS A 214 20.66 7.10 -14.24
N SER A 215 20.98 5.88 -14.62
CA SER A 215 22.31 5.54 -15.10
C SER A 215 22.62 6.53 -16.22
N VAL A 216 23.53 7.47 -15.95
CA VAL A 216 24.08 8.42 -16.93
C VAL A 216 24.96 7.65 -17.91
#